data_AF-A0A968FU20-F1
#
_entry.id   AF-A0A968FU20-F1
#
_cell.length_a   1.000
_cell.length_b   1.000
_cell.length_c   1.000
_cell.angle_alpha   90.00
_cell.angle_beta   90.00
_cell.angle_gamma   90.00
#
_symmetry.space_group_name_H-M   'P 1'
#
loop_
_entity.id
_entity.type
_entity.pdbx_description
1 polymer ?
#
loop_
_entity_poly.entity_id
_entity_poly.type
_entity_poly.pdbx_seq_one_letter_code
_entity_poly.pdbx_strand_id
1 'polypeptide(L)'
;TITFQPDPKIFPKIRFNVDWILEQAEAKAFLNKGLKIIVQENGHKHTFQYPDGIKDYLQKVVGNQPTLMDEPFAIEKEDRHLRLETAFLWTEKTESTFLSYANAIRTIDGGAHENGFRNGITKALRSYIDRRNLLPKGISNITAEDVKEGLIALISVYLQGEVEFQGQTKGRLNSDISSQIDSVVKHSLEHYLHENQSLGDKIANRVILAAQARIASRQAREQVQRKTHVSHRLNLPGKLSDCATTDKDEAE
;
A
#
# COMPACT_ATOMS: atom_id res chain seq x y z
N THR A 1 -5.21 15.43 31.78
CA THR A 1 -6.36 15.84 30.94
C THR A 1 -6.00 17.14 30.25
N ILE A 2 -6.26 17.25 28.94
CA ILE A 2 -6.01 18.47 28.15
C ILE A 2 -7.33 18.90 27.54
N THR A 3 -7.64 20.19 27.63
CA THR A 3 -8.85 20.80 27.06
C THR A 3 -8.44 22.08 26.34
N PHE A 4 -8.94 22.29 25.13
CA PHE A 4 -8.63 23.46 24.33
C PHE A 4 -9.80 23.83 23.41
N GLN A 5 -9.80 25.07 22.94
CA GLN A 5 -10.74 25.59 21.96
C GLN A 5 -9.96 26.30 20.84
N PRO A 6 -10.23 26.01 19.54
CA PRO A 6 -9.57 26.70 18.44
C PRO A 6 -9.89 28.21 18.43
N ASP A 7 -8.90 29.06 18.16
CA ASP A 7 -9.09 30.52 18.04
C ASP A 7 -9.83 30.87 16.72
N PRO A 8 -11.03 31.48 16.78
CA PRO A 8 -11.79 31.86 15.60
C PRO A 8 -11.14 32.95 14.75
N LYS A 9 -10.14 33.67 15.27
CA LYS A 9 -9.36 34.65 14.50
C LYS A 9 -8.31 33.98 13.60
N ILE A 10 -7.86 32.79 13.99
CA ILE A 10 -6.84 32.02 13.26
C ILE A 10 -7.49 31.00 12.32
N PHE A 11 -8.52 30.27 12.80
CA PHE A 11 -9.15 29.19 12.07
C PHE A 11 -10.52 29.61 11.50
N PRO A 12 -10.72 29.58 10.16
CA PRO A 12 -12.02 29.88 9.55
C PRO A 12 -13.13 28.89 9.91
N LYS A 13 -12.75 27.64 10.24
CA LYS A 13 -13.66 26.57 10.66
C LYS A 13 -13.18 26.02 11.99
N ILE A 14 -13.95 26.28 13.06
CA ILE A 14 -13.64 25.82 14.43
C ILE A 14 -14.43 24.57 14.84
N ARG A 15 -15.38 24.13 14.01
CA ARG A 15 -16.12 22.87 14.24
C ARG A 15 -15.24 21.71 13.83
N PHE A 16 -15.05 20.77 14.75
CA PHE A 16 -14.31 19.54 14.47
C PHE A 16 -15.10 18.63 13.53
N ASN A 17 -14.37 17.92 12.67
CA ASN A 17 -14.93 16.82 11.89
C ASN A 17 -14.94 15.55 12.75
N VAL A 18 -16.12 15.15 13.20
CA VAL A 18 -16.32 14.01 14.09
C VAL A 18 -15.97 12.71 13.39
N ASP A 19 -16.42 12.52 12.15
CA ASP A 19 -16.15 11.31 11.38
C ASP A 19 -14.65 11.08 11.24
N TRP A 20 -13.90 12.15 10.94
CA TRP A 20 -12.44 12.09 10.90
C TRP A 20 -11.83 11.74 12.27
N ILE A 21 -12.34 12.30 13.38
CA ILE A 21 -11.86 11.95 14.73
C ILE A 21 -12.13 10.47 15.04
N LEU A 22 -13.31 9.96 14.69
CA LEU A 22 -13.68 8.57 14.89
C LEU A 22 -12.77 7.64 14.06
N GLU A 23 -12.53 7.96 12.79
CA GLU A 23 -11.60 7.22 11.93
C GLU A 23 -10.17 7.21 12.50
N GLN A 24 -9.66 8.35 12.96
CA GLN A 24 -8.32 8.43 13.55
C GLN A 24 -8.23 7.67 14.88
N ALA A 25 -9.26 7.78 15.73
CA ALA A 25 -9.33 7.06 16.99
C ALA A 25 -9.35 5.54 16.77
N GLU A 26 -10.17 5.08 15.83
CA GLU A 26 -10.27 3.66 15.52
C GLU A 26 -8.95 3.13 14.93
N ALA A 27 -8.36 3.83 13.96
CA ALA A 27 -7.07 3.46 13.39
C ALA A 27 -5.98 3.37 14.48
N LYS A 28 -5.95 4.31 15.43
CA LYS A 28 -5.00 4.25 16.56
C LYS A 28 -5.25 3.07 17.50
N ALA A 29 -6.51 2.70 17.73
CA ALA A 29 -6.85 1.52 18.52
C ALA A 29 -6.40 0.22 17.83
N PHE A 30 -6.50 0.14 16.50
CA PHE A 30 -5.96 -0.99 15.72
C PHE A 30 -4.44 -1.07 15.77
N LEU A 31 -3.76 0.06 15.64
CA LEU A 31 -2.29 0.11 15.61
C LEU A 31 -1.68 -0.23 16.99
N ASN A 32 -2.40 0.06 18.08
CA ASN A 32 -1.94 -0.20 19.44
C ASN A 32 -2.77 -1.32 20.06
N LYS A 33 -2.33 -2.57 19.91
CA LYS A 33 -3.02 -3.77 20.42
C LYS A 33 -3.48 -3.58 21.87
N GLY A 34 -4.78 -3.79 22.10
CA GLY A 34 -5.39 -3.67 23.42
C GLY A 34 -5.67 -2.24 23.93
N LEU A 35 -5.24 -1.19 23.21
CA LEU A 35 -5.54 0.19 23.57
C LEU A 35 -7.05 0.44 23.43
N LYS A 36 -7.66 0.89 24.53
CA LYS A 36 -9.07 1.31 24.54
C LYS A 36 -9.16 2.82 24.33
N ILE A 37 -9.76 3.23 23.22
CA ILE A 37 -10.04 4.64 22.92
C ILE A 37 -11.55 4.86 23.01
N ILE A 38 -11.94 5.89 23.75
CA ILE A 38 -13.33 6.30 23.92
C ILE A 38 -13.48 7.71 23.35
N VAL A 39 -14.35 7.85 22.35
CA VAL A 39 -14.75 9.15 21.79
C VAL A 39 -16.19 9.42 22.20
N GLN A 40 -16.42 10.56 22.85
CA GLN A 40 -17.75 10.97 23.30
C GLN A 40 -18.11 12.31 22.69
N GLU A 41 -19.24 12.37 22.00
CA GLU A 41 -19.73 13.58 21.33
C GLU A 41 -21.27 13.63 21.40
N ASN A 42 -21.84 14.77 21.77
CA ASN A 42 -23.30 15.01 21.82
C ASN A 42 -24.11 13.89 22.54
N GLY A 43 -23.53 13.27 23.57
CA GLY A 43 -24.15 12.18 24.33
C GLY A 43 -23.97 10.78 23.72
N HIS A 44 -23.42 10.67 22.51
CA HIS A 44 -23.02 9.40 21.91
C HIS A 44 -21.62 9.00 22.37
N LYS A 45 -21.44 7.71 22.65
CA LYS A 45 -20.17 7.13 23.11
C LYS A 45 -19.72 6.04 22.16
N HIS A 46 -18.59 6.27 21.51
CA HIS A 46 -17.91 5.29 20.65
C HIS A 46 -16.73 4.71 21.42
N THR A 47 -16.61 3.38 21.42
CA THR A 47 -15.52 2.66 22.10
C THR A 47 -14.80 1.78 21.10
N PHE A 48 -13.50 1.98 20.96
CA PHE A 48 -12.63 1.23 20.06
C PHE A 48 -11.61 0.45 20.90
N GLN A 49 -11.54 -0.87 20.69
CA GLN A 49 -10.57 -1.74 21.33
C GLN A 49 -10.43 -3.01 20.48
N TYR A 50 -9.21 -3.27 20.00
CA TYR A 50 -8.93 -4.39 19.10
C TYR A 50 -7.76 -5.22 19.64
N PRO A 51 -8.00 -6.49 20.06
CA PRO A 51 -6.97 -7.32 20.65
C PRO A 51 -5.96 -7.82 19.60
N ASP A 52 -6.40 -8.12 18.38
CA ASP A 52 -5.54 -8.66 17.31
C ASP A 52 -4.93 -7.56 16.41
N GLY A 53 -5.29 -6.30 16.69
CA GLY A 53 -4.65 -5.10 16.17
C GLY A 53 -4.69 -4.99 14.65
N ILE A 54 -3.51 -4.99 14.01
CA ILE A 54 -3.40 -4.79 12.55
C ILE A 54 -4.08 -5.89 11.72
N LYS A 55 -4.28 -7.10 12.26
CA LYS A 55 -5.03 -8.17 11.59
C LYS A 55 -6.50 -7.81 11.47
N ASP A 56 -7.12 -7.39 12.58
CA ASP A 56 -8.50 -6.91 12.61
C ASP A 56 -8.68 -5.71 11.68
N TYR A 57 -7.68 -4.82 11.65
CA TYR A 57 -7.73 -3.67 10.78
C TYR A 57 -7.73 -4.06 9.30
N LEU A 58 -6.88 -5.03 8.91
CA LEU A 58 -6.87 -5.52 7.54
C LEU A 58 -8.21 -6.16 7.17
N GLN A 59 -8.78 -6.98 8.05
CA GLN A 59 -10.10 -7.58 7.81
C GLN A 59 -11.18 -6.51 7.64
N LYS A 60 -11.17 -5.45 8.45
CA LYS A 60 -12.09 -4.31 8.28
C LYS A 60 -11.93 -3.63 6.92
N VAL A 61 -10.69 -3.40 6.48
CA VAL A 61 -10.39 -2.74 5.20
C VAL A 61 -10.77 -3.62 4.02
N VAL A 62 -10.55 -4.93 4.12
CA VAL A 62 -10.94 -5.91 3.10
C VAL A 62 -12.46 -6.02 3.00
N GLY A 63 -13.16 -6.02 4.13
CA GLY A 63 -14.61 -6.18 4.19
C GLY A 63 -15.04 -7.52 3.58
N ASN A 64 -16.07 -7.49 2.74
CA ASN A 64 -16.64 -8.70 2.09
C ASN A 64 -16.03 -8.99 0.71
N GLN A 65 -14.86 -8.44 0.40
CA GLN A 65 -14.23 -8.64 -0.90
C GLN A 65 -13.69 -10.07 -1.05
N PRO A 66 -13.81 -10.70 -2.23
CA PRO A 66 -13.26 -12.03 -2.45
C PRO A 66 -11.73 -12.02 -2.39
N THR A 67 -11.18 -12.92 -1.56
CA THR A 67 -9.75 -13.04 -1.28
C THR A 67 -9.17 -14.35 -1.84
N LEU A 68 -7.89 -14.32 -2.18
CA LEU A 68 -7.15 -15.54 -2.53
C LEU A 68 -6.73 -16.34 -1.30
N MET A 69 -6.73 -15.70 -0.12
CA MET A 69 -6.29 -16.21 1.18
C MET A 69 -7.47 -16.23 2.15
N ASP A 70 -7.61 -17.30 2.93
CA ASP A 70 -8.66 -17.42 3.94
C ASP A 70 -8.40 -16.47 5.13
N GLU A 71 -7.13 -16.31 5.52
CA GLU A 71 -6.70 -15.40 6.58
C GLU A 71 -5.58 -14.47 6.11
N PRO A 72 -5.52 -13.23 6.65
CA PRO A 72 -4.38 -12.35 6.48
C PRO A 72 -3.06 -13.00 6.92
N PHE A 73 -2.03 -12.90 6.08
CA PHE A 73 -0.68 -13.21 6.54
C PHE A 73 -0.14 -12.00 7.30
N ALA A 74 0.33 -12.23 8.53
CA ALA A 74 0.85 -11.19 9.39
C ALA A 74 2.26 -11.50 9.87
N ILE A 75 3.07 -10.45 9.97
CA ILE A 75 4.42 -10.48 10.49
C ILE A 75 4.49 -9.47 11.62
N GLU A 76 4.98 -9.94 12.76
CA GLU A 76 5.36 -9.09 13.89
C GLU A 76 6.82 -9.37 14.21
N LYS A 77 7.65 -8.34 14.09
CA LYS A 77 9.06 -8.42 14.38
C LYS A 77 9.49 -7.22 15.18
N GLU A 78 10.12 -7.48 16.31
CA GLU A 78 10.70 -6.45 17.15
C GLU A 78 12.20 -6.69 17.29
N ASP A 79 12.96 -5.62 17.12
CA ASP A 79 14.35 -5.55 17.56
C ASP A 79 14.58 -4.31 18.42
N ARG A 80 15.85 -3.98 18.72
CA ARG A 80 16.17 -2.85 19.60
C ARG A 80 15.74 -1.49 19.07
N HIS A 81 15.61 -1.28 17.77
CA HIS A 81 15.42 0.05 17.18
C HIS A 81 14.17 0.17 16.31
N LEU A 82 13.64 -0.96 15.84
CA LEU A 82 12.52 -1.08 14.94
C LEU A 82 11.56 -2.18 15.42
N ARG A 83 10.29 -1.83 15.58
CA ARG A 83 9.19 -2.79 15.58
C ARG A 83 8.43 -2.70 14.25
N LEU A 84 8.36 -3.80 13.52
CA LEU A 84 7.56 -3.96 12.31
C LEU A 84 6.34 -4.80 12.64
N GLU A 85 5.16 -4.25 12.35
CA GLU A 85 3.89 -4.97 12.33
C GLU A 85 3.28 -4.81 10.95
N THR A 86 3.10 -5.90 10.21
CA THR A 86 2.44 -5.87 8.90
C THR A 86 1.46 -7.02 8.74
N ALA A 87 0.34 -6.75 8.08
CA ALA A 87 -0.65 -7.74 7.69
C ALA A 87 -1.07 -7.48 6.25
N PHE A 88 -1.18 -8.52 5.44
CA PHE A 88 -1.57 -8.37 4.05
C PHE A 88 -2.22 -9.63 3.49
N LEU A 89 -2.97 -9.42 2.40
CA LEU A 89 -3.54 -10.50 1.60
C LEU A 89 -3.74 -10.07 0.15
N TRP A 90 -3.86 -11.05 -0.75
CA TRP A 90 -4.28 -10.82 -2.13
C TRP A 90 -5.78 -11.02 -2.31
N THR A 91 -6.38 -10.14 -3.08
CA THR A 91 -7.75 -10.20 -3.56
C THR A 91 -7.80 -10.64 -5.02
N GLU A 92 -9.00 -10.95 -5.50
CA GLU A 92 -9.23 -11.23 -6.92
C GLU A 92 -9.24 -9.97 -7.79
N LYS A 93 -9.36 -8.79 -7.16
CA LYS A 93 -9.35 -7.50 -7.86
C LYS A 93 -7.95 -7.15 -8.37
N THR A 94 -7.89 -6.15 -9.24
CA THR A 94 -6.63 -5.61 -9.76
C THR A 94 -6.10 -4.46 -8.89
N GLU A 95 -6.99 -3.74 -8.22
CA GLU A 95 -6.65 -2.61 -7.36
C GLU A 95 -5.84 -3.05 -6.15
N SER A 96 -4.84 -2.24 -5.79
CA SER A 96 -3.96 -2.46 -4.66
C SER A 96 -4.16 -1.36 -3.64
N THR A 97 -4.17 -1.71 -2.35
CA THR A 97 -4.36 -0.76 -1.25
C THR A 97 -3.22 -0.91 -0.25
N PHE A 98 -2.49 0.19 0.00
CA PHE A 98 -1.44 0.25 1.00
C PHE A 98 -1.82 1.25 2.08
N LEU A 99 -1.90 0.78 3.32
CA LEU A 99 -2.07 1.61 4.50
C LEU A 99 -0.77 1.56 5.31
N SER A 100 0.06 2.58 5.17
CA SER A 100 1.38 2.62 5.79
C SER A 100 1.45 3.65 6.92
N TYR A 101 2.14 3.30 8.01
CA TYR A 101 2.23 4.08 9.24
C TYR A 101 3.64 4.04 9.81
N ALA A 102 4.07 5.16 10.38
CA ALA A 102 5.29 5.28 11.18
C ALA A 102 4.95 5.93 12.52
N ASN A 103 5.24 5.27 13.64
CA ASN A 103 4.88 5.72 15.00
C ASN A 103 3.40 6.13 15.12
N ALA A 104 2.49 5.31 14.55
CA ALA A 104 1.05 5.57 14.48
C ALA A 104 0.62 6.87 13.76
N ILE A 105 1.52 7.44 12.94
CA ILE A 105 1.24 8.53 11.99
C ILE A 105 1.09 7.92 10.61
N ARG A 106 0.02 8.27 9.90
CA ARG A 106 -0.24 7.79 8.54
C ARG A 106 0.75 8.41 7.55
N THR A 107 1.42 7.58 6.76
CA THR A 107 2.29 8.01 5.67
C THR A 107 1.55 7.88 4.34
N ILE A 108 0.84 8.94 3.94
CA ILE A 108 -0.03 8.92 2.74
C ILE A 108 0.79 8.73 1.45
N ASP A 109 2.01 9.25 1.43
CA ASP A 109 2.93 9.17 0.29
C ASP A 109 3.93 7.99 0.43
N GLY A 110 3.67 7.08 1.36
CA GLY A 110 4.48 5.90 1.63
C GLY A 110 5.83 6.23 2.29
N GLY A 111 6.91 5.62 1.82
CA GLY A 111 8.25 5.88 2.36
C GLY A 111 9.14 4.65 2.39
N ALA A 112 10.22 4.74 3.17
CA ALA A 112 11.21 3.69 3.30
C ALA A 112 10.62 2.33 3.73
N HIS A 113 9.72 2.33 4.72
CA HIS A 113 9.03 1.13 5.20
C HIS A 113 8.18 0.45 4.14
N GLU A 114 7.39 1.23 3.40
CA GLU A 114 6.55 0.69 2.31
C GLU A 114 7.40 0.16 1.15
N ASN A 115 8.48 0.87 0.79
CA ASN A 115 9.41 0.42 -0.24
C ASN A 115 10.13 -0.88 0.17
N GLY A 116 10.59 -0.97 1.42
CA GLY A 116 11.16 -2.19 1.97
C GLY A 116 10.20 -3.36 1.90
N PHE A 117 8.96 -3.16 2.34
CA PHE A 117 7.90 -4.16 2.26
C PHE A 117 7.65 -4.65 0.84
N ARG A 118 7.45 -3.72 -0.12
CA ARG A 118 7.22 -4.05 -1.54
C ARG A 118 8.38 -4.83 -2.14
N ASN A 119 9.62 -4.46 -1.82
CA ASN A 119 10.81 -5.18 -2.25
C ASN A 119 10.86 -6.58 -1.67
N GLY A 120 10.57 -6.73 -0.37
CA GLY A 120 10.57 -8.01 0.34
C GLY A 120 9.57 -9.01 -0.24
N ILE A 121 8.33 -8.58 -0.43
CA ILE A 121 7.30 -9.44 -1.04
C ILE A 121 7.68 -9.83 -2.47
N THR A 122 8.17 -8.87 -3.26
CA THR A 122 8.56 -9.13 -4.66
C THR A 122 9.69 -10.16 -4.73
N LYS A 123 10.71 -10.04 -3.87
CA LYS A 123 11.81 -11.00 -3.80
C LYS A 123 11.36 -12.37 -3.31
N ALA A 124 10.47 -12.43 -2.32
CA ALA A 124 9.94 -13.69 -1.82
C ALA A 124 9.17 -14.46 -2.90
N LEU A 125 8.26 -13.78 -3.60
CA LEU A 125 7.46 -14.42 -4.65
C LEU A 125 8.29 -14.84 -5.86
N ARG A 126 9.27 -14.03 -6.28
CA ARG A 126 10.23 -14.45 -7.33
C ARG A 126 10.97 -15.72 -6.91
N SER A 127 11.54 -15.73 -5.70
CA SER A 127 12.27 -16.90 -5.20
C SER A 127 11.37 -18.13 -5.10
N TYR A 128 10.12 -17.97 -4.69
CA TYR A 128 9.14 -19.07 -4.66
C TYR A 128 8.82 -19.59 -6.06
N ILE A 129 8.50 -18.70 -7.01
CA ILE A 129 8.20 -19.05 -8.42
C ILE A 129 9.38 -19.79 -9.07
N ASP A 130 10.60 -19.29 -8.87
CA ASP A 130 11.82 -19.88 -9.43
C ASP A 130 12.06 -21.27 -8.84
N ARG A 131 11.96 -21.43 -7.51
CA ARG A 131 12.13 -22.73 -6.84
C ARG A 131 11.10 -23.76 -7.26
N ARG A 132 9.87 -23.33 -7.52
CA ARG A 132 8.76 -24.19 -7.97
C ARG A 132 8.75 -24.40 -9.48
N ASN A 133 9.66 -23.75 -10.23
CA ASN A 133 9.71 -23.76 -11.70
C ASN A 133 8.37 -23.38 -12.36
N LEU A 134 7.66 -22.39 -11.80
CA LEU A 134 6.33 -21.99 -12.27
C LEU A 134 6.36 -20.95 -13.40
N LEU A 135 7.49 -20.31 -13.65
CA LEU A 135 7.57 -19.20 -14.61
C LEU A 135 7.34 -19.70 -16.06
N PRO A 136 6.28 -19.25 -16.75
CA PRO A 136 6.01 -19.69 -18.12
C PRO A 136 7.06 -19.18 -19.12
N LYS A 137 7.24 -19.93 -20.21
CA LYS A 137 8.07 -19.50 -21.35
C LYS A 137 7.51 -18.19 -21.92
N GLY A 138 8.38 -17.19 -22.09
CA GLY A 138 8.03 -15.87 -22.64
C GLY A 138 7.87 -14.76 -21.60
N ILE A 139 7.83 -15.08 -20.31
CA ILE A 139 7.92 -14.08 -19.24
C ILE A 139 9.38 -13.99 -18.79
N SER A 140 10.03 -12.85 -19.04
CA SER A 140 11.43 -12.65 -18.68
C SER A 140 11.61 -12.35 -17.20
N ASN A 141 10.67 -11.65 -16.57
CA ASN A 141 10.68 -11.34 -15.15
C ASN A 141 9.29 -11.02 -14.58
N ILE A 142 9.14 -11.26 -13.28
CA ILE A 142 8.07 -10.69 -12.46
C ILE A 142 8.55 -9.35 -11.92
N THR A 143 7.72 -8.31 -11.91
CA THR A 143 8.02 -6.97 -11.39
C THR A 143 7.22 -6.66 -10.13
N ALA A 144 7.58 -5.61 -9.39
CA ALA A 144 6.82 -5.18 -8.21
C ALA A 144 5.40 -4.72 -8.56
N GLU A 145 5.18 -4.26 -9.80
CA GLU A 145 3.86 -3.89 -10.31
C GLU A 145 2.98 -5.12 -10.54
N ASP A 146 3.57 -6.24 -10.98
CA ASP A 146 2.84 -7.51 -11.15
C ASP A 146 2.45 -8.10 -9.78
N VAL A 147 3.31 -7.93 -8.77
CA VAL A 147 3.14 -8.47 -7.42
C VAL A 147 2.10 -7.71 -6.60
N LYS A 148 2.05 -6.37 -6.75
CA LYS A 148 1.12 -5.54 -5.98
C LYS A 148 -0.32 -5.67 -6.46
N GLU A 149 -0.57 -6.20 -7.66
CA GLU A 149 -1.92 -6.29 -8.21
C GLU A 149 -2.83 -7.11 -7.28
N GLY A 150 -3.95 -6.50 -6.84
CA GLY A 150 -4.88 -7.11 -5.89
C GLY A 150 -4.40 -7.16 -4.43
N LEU A 151 -3.21 -6.64 -4.11
CA LEU A 151 -2.64 -6.68 -2.76
C LEU A 151 -3.29 -5.60 -1.87
N ILE A 152 -3.83 -6.02 -0.73
CA ILE A 152 -4.22 -5.12 0.36
C ILE A 152 -3.22 -5.35 1.50
N ALA A 153 -2.54 -4.29 1.92
CA ALA A 153 -1.47 -4.36 2.91
C ALA A 153 -1.56 -3.23 3.92
N LEU A 154 -1.37 -3.59 5.19
CA LEU A 154 -1.13 -2.70 6.32
C LEU A 154 0.33 -2.83 6.73
N ILE A 155 1.05 -1.71 6.80
CA ILE A 155 2.46 -1.67 7.22
C ILE A 155 2.58 -0.64 8.33
N SER A 156 2.87 -1.07 9.55
CA SER A 156 3.15 -0.18 10.68
C SER A 156 4.58 -0.40 11.17
N VAL A 157 5.34 0.68 11.28
CA VAL A 157 6.67 0.66 11.89
C VAL A 157 6.70 1.55 13.12
N TYR A 158 7.40 1.09 14.16
CA TYR A 158 7.70 1.87 15.34
C TYR A 158 9.22 2.01 15.45
N LEU A 159 9.69 3.25 15.39
CA LEU A 159 11.09 3.62 15.39
C LEU A 159 11.44 4.29 16.70
N GLN A 160 12.57 3.89 17.29
CA GLN A 160 13.15 4.61 18.42
C GLN A 160 13.96 5.82 17.92
N GLY A 161 13.87 6.93 18.65
CA GLY A 161 14.60 8.17 18.32
C GLY A 161 13.82 9.12 17.40
N GLU A 162 14.54 10.04 16.77
CA GLU A 162 13.94 11.02 15.87
C GLU A 162 13.57 10.37 14.54
N VAL A 163 12.29 10.50 14.17
CA VAL A 163 11.77 9.99 12.90
C VAL A 163 11.75 11.13 11.89
N GLU A 164 12.50 10.96 10.81
CA GLU A 164 12.54 11.91 9.72
C GLU A 164 11.41 11.64 8.71
N PHE A 165 10.70 12.69 8.34
CA PHE A 165 9.71 12.66 7.28
C PHE A 165 10.06 13.69 6.21
N GLN A 166 9.76 13.38 4.95
CA GLN A 166 9.84 14.35 3.87
C GLN A 166 8.60 15.25 3.90
N GLY A 167 8.84 16.56 3.92
CA GLY A 167 7.80 17.58 3.88
C GLY A 167 7.10 17.84 5.23
N GLN A 168 6.43 18.98 5.31
CA GLN A 168 5.75 19.45 6.52
C GLN A 168 4.55 18.56 6.92
N THR A 169 3.90 17.92 5.95
CA THR A 169 2.72 17.07 6.17
C THR A 169 3.06 15.69 6.75
N LYS A 170 4.35 15.38 6.97
CA LYS A 170 4.84 14.05 7.38
C LYS A 170 4.31 12.91 6.48
N GLY A 171 4.08 13.23 5.20
CA GLY A 171 3.43 12.32 4.25
C GLY A 171 4.28 11.11 3.89
N ARG A 172 5.61 11.25 3.92
CA ARG A 172 6.55 10.21 3.51
C ARG A 172 7.65 9.98 4.54
N LEU A 173 7.85 8.72 4.93
CA LEU A 173 8.93 8.35 5.85
C LEU A 173 10.30 8.35 5.14
N ASN A 174 11.28 9.01 5.74
CA ASN A 174 12.67 9.05 5.27
C ASN A 174 13.61 8.43 6.32
N SER A 175 13.73 7.11 6.33
CA SER A 175 14.57 6.41 7.31
C SER A 175 15.33 5.27 6.64
N ASP A 176 16.52 4.95 7.14
CA ASP A 176 17.32 3.84 6.61
C ASP A 176 16.88 2.48 7.20
N ILE A 177 15.64 2.09 6.89
CA ILE A 177 15.02 0.84 7.39
C ILE A 177 14.51 -0.07 6.26
N SER A 178 14.64 0.40 5.00
CA SER A 178 14.08 -0.30 3.84
C SER A 178 14.67 -1.71 3.68
N SER A 179 16.00 -1.83 3.81
CA SER A 179 16.74 -3.11 3.67
C SER A 179 16.39 -4.10 4.77
N GLN A 180 16.23 -3.61 5.99
CA GLN A 180 15.85 -4.40 7.15
C GLN A 180 14.44 -4.98 7.00
N ILE A 181 13.47 -4.14 6.62
CA ILE A 181 12.07 -4.56 6.41
C ILE A 181 11.98 -5.54 5.23
N ASP A 182 12.65 -5.24 4.12
CA ASP A 182 12.77 -6.12 2.95
C ASP A 182 13.23 -7.52 3.36
N SER A 183 14.31 -7.61 4.15
CA SER A 183 14.82 -8.89 4.64
C SER A 183 13.79 -9.63 5.50
N VAL A 184 13.20 -8.97 6.49
CA VAL A 184 12.21 -9.60 7.39
C VAL A 184 11.00 -10.12 6.61
N VAL A 185 10.45 -9.30 5.73
CA VAL A 185 9.28 -9.64 4.91
C VAL A 185 9.60 -10.78 3.95
N LYS A 186 10.76 -10.72 3.28
CA LYS A 186 11.19 -11.75 2.34
C LYS A 186 11.24 -13.12 3.01
N HIS A 187 12.00 -13.25 4.11
CA HIS A 187 12.21 -14.54 4.77
C HIS A 187 10.90 -15.09 5.36
N SER A 188 10.09 -14.22 5.98
CA SER A 188 8.83 -14.64 6.59
C SER A 188 7.83 -15.12 5.54
N LEU A 189 7.71 -14.40 4.43
CA LEU A 189 6.80 -14.80 3.34
C LEU A 189 7.29 -16.04 2.60
N GLU A 190 8.60 -16.16 2.32
CA GLU A 190 9.14 -17.38 1.70
C GLU A 190 8.85 -18.63 2.54
N HIS A 191 9.06 -18.54 3.86
CA HIS A 191 8.74 -19.62 4.79
C HIS A 191 7.24 -19.98 4.72
N TYR A 192 6.37 -18.98 4.83
CA TYR A 192 4.92 -19.17 4.79
C TYR A 192 4.43 -19.82 3.49
N LEU A 193 4.95 -19.39 2.34
CA LEU A 193 4.59 -19.97 1.04
C LEU A 193 5.08 -21.42 0.90
N HIS A 194 6.25 -21.75 1.47
CA HIS A 194 6.78 -23.11 1.46
C HIS A 194 5.99 -24.07 2.35
N GLU A 195 5.50 -23.61 3.49
CA GLU A 195 4.59 -24.39 4.36
C GLU A 195 3.21 -24.56 3.71
N ASN A 196 2.74 -23.55 2.98
CA ASN A 196 1.40 -23.50 2.39
C ASN A 196 1.46 -23.56 0.85
N GLN A 197 2.03 -24.63 0.28
CA GLN A 197 2.35 -24.71 -1.15
C GLN A 197 1.14 -24.51 -2.07
N SER A 198 -0.03 -25.03 -1.72
CA SER A 198 -1.25 -24.85 -2.54
C SER A 198 -1.63 -23.37 -2.64
N LEU A 199 -1.58 -22.65 -1.51
CA LEU A 199 -1.80 -21.21 -1.48
C LEU A 199 -0.68 -20.46 -2.21
N GLY A 200 0.57 -20.88 -2.02
CA GLY A 200 1.72 -20.28 -2.68
C GLY A 200 1.63 -20.38 -4.21
N ASP A 201 1.23 -21.54 -4.74
CA ASP A 201 1.02 -21.73 -6.17
C ASP A 201 -0.17 -20.88 -6.68
N LYS A 202 -1.25 -20.74 -5.89
CA LYS A 202 -2.39 -19.86 -6.21
C LYS A 202 -1.95 -18.39 -6.32
N ILE A 203 -1.19 -17.89 -5.36
CA ILE A 203 -0.67 -16.50 -5.37
C ILE A 203 0.35 -16.32 -6.52
N ALA A 204 1.26 -17.28 -6.71
CA ALA A 204 2.23 -17.26 -7.81
C ALA A 204 1.53 -17.16 -9.17
N ASN A 205 0.50 -17.98 -9.40
CA ASN A 205 -0.29 -17.93 -10.64
C ASN A 205 -0.97 -16.57 -10.84
N ARG A 206 -1.54 -15.97 -9.78
CA ARG A 206 -2.12 -14.62 -9.86
C ARG A 206 -1.10 -13.59 -10.34
N VAL A 207 0.11 -13.62 -9.78
CA VAL A 207 1.20 -12.69 -10.14
C VAL A 207 1.73 -12.95 -11.55
N ILE A 208 1.81 -14.21 -11.96
CA ILE A 208 2.18 -14.59 -13.34
C ILE A 208 1.15 -14.06 -14.34
N LEU A 209 -0.15 -14.18 -14.04
CA LEU A 209 -1.22 -13.63 -14.88
C LEU A 209 -1.11 -12.10 -15.02
N ALA A 210 -0.82 -11.38 -13.93
CA ALA A 210 -0.57 -9.95 -13.96
C ALA A 210 0.63 -9.61 -14.88
N ALA A 211 1.73 -10.36 -14.77
CA ALA A 211 2.89 -10.20 -15.64
C ALA A 211 2.58 -10.46 -17.12
N GLN A 212 1.77 -11.48 -17.43
CA GLN A 212 1.31 -11.75 -18.80
C GLN A 212 0.48 -10.59 -19.34
N ALA A 213 -0.46 -10.07 -18.55
CA ALA A 213 -1.30 -8.93 -18.93
C ALA A 213 -0.47 -7.67 -19.22
N ARG A 214 0.54 -7.39 -18.39
CA ARG A 214 1.51 -6.29 -18.60
C ARG A 214 2.27 -6.44 -19.91
N ILE A 215 2.82 -7.63 -20.18
CA ILE A 215 3.59 -7.90 -21.41
C ILE A 215 2.69 -7.76 -22.65
N ALA A 216 1.48 -8.33 -22.62
CA ALA A 216 0.52 -8.25 -23.71
C ALA A 216 0.11 -6.78 -23.98
N SER A 217 -0.14 -6.00 -22.93
CA SER A 217 -0.48 -4.58 -23.03
C SER A 217 0.66 -3.76 -23.65
N ARG A 218 1.91 -4.05 -23.27
CA ARG A 218 3.08 -3.40 -23.87
C ARG A 218 3.22 -3.73 -25.35
N GLN A 219 3.09 -4.99 -25.72
CA GLN A 219 3.15 -5.42 -27.13
C GLN A 219 2.04 -4.77 -27.97
N ALA A 220 0.82 -4.68 -27.44
CA ALA A 220 -0.28 -4.00 -28.12
C ALA A 220 0.02 -2.52 -28.37
N ARG A 221 0.56 -1.80 -27.37
CA ARG A 221 0.97 -0.39 -27.50
C ARG A 221 2.08 -0.20 -28.54
N GLU A 222 3.10 -1.08 -28.53
CA GLU A 222 4.20 -1.03 -29.49
C GLU A 222 3.73 -1.32 -30.93
N GLN A 223 2.79 -2.26 -31.13
CA GLN A 223 2.21 -2.54 -32.44
C GLN A 223 1.43 -1.35 -33.01
N VAL A 224 0.66 -0.64 -32.16
CA VAL A 224 -0.03 0.59 -32.57
C VAL A 224 0.98 1.68 -32.94
N GLN A 225 2.02 1.91 -32.12
CA GLN A 225 3.06 2.91 -32.40
C GLN A 225 3.86 2.64 -33.68
N ARG A 226 4.12 1.36 -34.01
CA ARG A 226 4.75 0.97 -35.26
C ARG A 226 3.84 1.21 -36.47
N LYS A 227 2.53 0.98 -36.33
CA LYS A 227 1.54 1.27 -37.39
C LYS A 227 1.34 2.77 -37.62
N THR A 228 1.54 3.62 -36.61
CA THR A 228 1.39 5.08 -36.74
C THR A 228 2.57 5.78 -37.42
N HIS A 229 3.71 5.11 -37.64
CA HIS A 229 4.86 5.72 -38.32
C HIS A 229 4.66 5.99 -39.83
N VAL A 230 3.49 5.65 -40.41
CA VAL A 230 3.18 5.87 -41.85
C VAL A 230 1.97 6.80 -42.08
N SER A 231 1.39 7.45 -41.08
CA SER A 231 0.31 8.42 -41.32
C SER A 231 0.61 9.79 -40.72
N HIS A 232 0.95 10.72 -41.61
CA HIS A 232 0.70 12.16 -41.57
C HIS A 232 0.06 12.72 -40.29
N ARG A 233 0.72 13.73 -39.69
CA ARG A 233 0.12 14.77 -38.81
C ARG A 233 -0.95 14.25 -37.84
N LEU A 234 -0.51 13.95 -36.62
CA LEU A 234 -1.37 13.79 -35.45
C LEU A 234 -1.93 15.16 -34.99
N ASN A 235 -2.50 15.93 -35.91
CA ASN A 235 -3.47 16.95 -35.55
C ASN A 235 -4.81 16.20 -35.56
N LEU A 236 -5.49 16.06 -34.42
CA LEU A 236 -6.88 15.61 -34.42
C LEU A 236 -7.74 16.67 -35.12
N PRO A 237 -8.03 16.55 -36.43
CA PRO A 237 -8.65 17.64 -37.16
C PRO A 237 -10.09 17.76 -36.67
N GLY A 238 -10.42 18.87 -36.01
CA GLY A 238 -11.79 19.18 -35.58
C GLY A 238 -12.20 18.71 -34.18
N LYS A 239 -11.28 18.19 -33.34
CA LYS A 239 -11.58 17.92 -31.91
C LYS A 239 -10.68 18.64 -30.92
N LEU A 240 -9.45 18.96 -31.31
CA LEU A 240 -8.55 19.80 -30.53
C LEU A 240 -8.44 21.14 -31.25
N SER A 241 -8.72 22.22 -30.52
CA SER A 241 -8.32 23.57 -30.90
C SER A 241 -7.05 23.87 -30.14
N ASP A 242 -5.91 23.71 -30.81
CA ASP A 242 -4.61 23.94 -30.18
C ASP A 242 -4.46 25.42 -29.77
N CYS A 243 -3.88 25.65 -28.60
CA CYS A 243 -3.52 26.99 -28.14
C CYS A 243 -2.46 27.59 -29.09
N ALA A 244 -2.49 28.92 -29.27
CA ALA A 244 -1.55 29.59 -30.16
C ALA A 244 -0.09 29.54 -29.66
N THR A 245 0.10 29.31 -28.36
CA THR A 245 1.41 29.17 -27.73
C THR A 245 1.87 27.71 -27.70
N THR A 246 3.16 27.49 -27.94
CA THR A 246 3.83 26.21 -27.78
C THR A 246 4.62 26.12 -26.48
N ASP A 247 4.60 27.18 -25.67
CA ASP A 247 5.19 27.19 -24.33
C ASP A 247 4.27 26.46 -23.34
N LYS A 248 4.83 25.49 -22.61
CA LYS A 248 4.09 24.63 -21.69
C LYS A 248 3.69 25.36 -20.41
N ASP A 249 4.40 26.41 -20.05
CA ASP A 249 4.13 27.17 -18.82
C ASP A 249 3.05 28.24 -19.03
N GLU A 250 2.74 28.57 -20.30
CA GLU A 250 1.70 29.55 -20.68
C GLU A 250 0.47 28.92 -21.33
N ALA A 251 0.53 27.66 -21.76
CA ALA A 251 -0.60 26.95 -22.34
C ALA A 251 -1.55 26.43 -21.23
N GLU A 252 -2.81 26.85 -21.30
CA GLU A 252 -3.92 26.30 -20.50
C GLU A 252 -4.71 25.22 -21.27
#